data_AF-A0A4Y2U408-F1
#
_entry.id   AF-A0A4Y2U408-F1
#
_cell.length_a   1.000
_cell.length_b   1.000
_cell.length_c   1.000
_cell.angle_alpha   90.00
_cell.angle_beta   90.00
_cell.angle_gamma   90.00
#
_symmetry.space_group_name_H-M   'P 1'
#
loop_
_entity.id
_entity.type
_entity.pdbx_description
1 polymer ?
#
loop_
_entity_poly.entity_id
_entity_poly.type
_entity_poly.pdbx_seq_one_letter_code
_entity_poly.pdbx_strand_id
1 'polypeptide(L)'
;MDVRALLDTTFPNRWMAQFAWPPRSPDVTPLDFFFWDYVRDIVYSREIRNVEDLCVSITATMATVTTKMLLRTCLELDYRLDILRATKGAHMEVH
;
A
#
# COMPACT_ATOMS: atom_id res chain seq x y z
N MET A 1 26.50 2.83 3.08
CA MET A 1 25.94 1.99 2.00
C MET A 1 24.67 2.65 1.52
N ASP A 2 24.54 2.86 0.22
CA ASP A 2 23.37 3.51 -0.37
C ASP A 2 22.29 2.44 -0.61
N VAL A 3 21.25 2.48 0.21
CA VAL A 3 20.12 1.54 0.15
C VAL A 3 19.37 1.64 -1.19
N ARG A 4 19.37 2.82 -1.81
CA ARG A 4 18.76 3.04 -3.13
C ARG A 4 19.52 2.29 -4.22
N ALA A 5 20.84 2.43 -4.24
CA ALA A 5 21.68 1.73 -5.22
C ALA A 5 21.56 0.20 -5.12
N LEU A 6 21.41 -0.33 -3.90
CA LEU A 6 21.21 -1.76 -3.67
C LEU A 6 19.85 -2.25 -4.19
N LEU A 7 18.80 -1.45 -4.01
CA LEU A 7 17.46 -1.80 -4.46
C LEU A 7 17.30 -1.65 -5.98
N ASP A 8 17.96 -0.67 -6.59
CA ASP A 8 18.01 -0.51 -8.05
C ASP A 8 18.73 -1.69 -8.74
N THR A 9 19.76 -2.24 -8.11
CA THR A 9 20.47 -3.42 -8.62
C THR A 9 19.69 -4.72 -8.38
N THR A 10 19.01 -4.84 -7.25
CA THR A 10 18.27 -6.07 -6.88
C THR A 10 16.92 -6.17 -7.58
N PHE A 11 16.23 -5.05 -7.79
CA PHE A 11 14.86 -5.00 -8.32
C PHE A 11 14.72 -3.95 -9.44
N PRO A 12 15.45 -4.10 -10.56
CA PRO A 12 15.42 -3.14 -11.65
C PRO A 12 13.99 -2.98 -12.18
N ASN A 13 13.48 -1.74 -12.19
CA ASN A 13 12.15 -1.35 -12.67
C ASN A 13 10.97 -2.02 -11.94
N ARG A 14 11.21 -2.60 -10.76
CA ARG A 14 10.20 -3.34 -9.99
C ARG A 14 9.96 -2.78 -8.59
N TRP A 15 10.73 -1.78 -8.17
CA TRP A 15 10.63 -1.21 -6.84
C TRP A 15 10.17 0.26 -6.90
N MET A 16 9.25 0.61 -6.01
CA MET A 16 8.41 1.79 -6.17
C MET A 16 9.12 3.14 -5.95
N ALA A 17 10.37 3.15 -5.48
CA ALA A 17 11.11 4.39 -5.22
C ALA A 17 11.71 5.07 -6.46
N GLN A 18 11.55 4.46 -7.65
CA GLN A 18 11.88 5.11 -8.93
C GLN A 18 10.91 6.26 -9.25
N PHE A 19 9.67 6.15 -8.78
CA PHE A 19 8.78 7.29 -8.70
C PHE A 19 9.30 8.15 -7.55
N ALA A 20 9.75 9.37 -7.84
CA ALA A 20 10.29 10.29 -6.85
C ALA A 20 9.22 10.67 -5.81
N TRP A 21 8.97 9.78 -4.85
CA TRP A 21 8.01 9.99 -3.78
C TRP A 21 8.51 11.15 -2.90
N PRO A 22 7.63 12.10 -2.55
CA PRO A 22 7.97 13.14 -1.59
C PRO A 22 8.39 12.51 -0.25
N PRO A 23 9.37 13.10 0.46
CA PRO A 23 9.73 12.64 1.79
C PRO A 23 8.53 12.76 2.74
N ARG A 24 8.22 11.66 3.46
CA ARG A 24 7.09 11.53 4.42
C ARG A 24 5.68 11.57 3.81
N SER A 25 5.42 10.72 2.81
CA SER A 25 4.08 10.51 2.27
C SER A 25 3.57 9.08 2.54
N PRO A 26 3.26 8.71 3.80
CA PRO A 26 2.60 7.44 4.12
C PRO A 26 1.23 7.32 3.43
N ASP A 27 0.63 8.44 3.02
CA ASP A 27 -0.65 8.53 2.30
C ASP A 27 -0.60 8.06 0.85
N VAL A 28 0.58 7.67 0.36
CA VAL A 28 0.80 7.46 -1.08
C VAL A 28 1.47 6.12 -1.40
N THR A 29 1.52 5.21 -0.43
CA THR A 29 1.59 3.78 -0.73
C THR A 29 0.17 3.22 -0.78
N PRO A 30 -0.35 2.76 -1.95
CA PRO A 30 -1.61 2.04 -2.07
C PRO A 30 -1.77 0.91 -1.04
N LEU A 31 -0.62 0.29 -0.72
CA LEU A 31 -0.50 -0.82 0.21
C LEU A 31 -0.76 -0.40 1.66
N ASP A 32 -0.30 0.79 2.06
CA ASP A 32 -0.41 1.25 3.44
C ASP A 32 -1.81 1.84 3.74
N PHE A 33 -2.47 2.49 2.76
CA PHE A 33 -3.81 3.07 2.96
C PHE A 33 -4.95 2.04 2.82
N PHE A 34 -4.94 1.22 1.78
CA PHE A 34 -6.09 0.34 1.50
C PHE A 34 -5.83 -1.11 1.89
N PHE A 35 -4.68 -1.66 1.48
CA PHE A 35 -4.42 -3.08 1.65
C PHE A 35 -4.26 -3.43 3.13
N TRP A 36 -3.50 -2.63 3.89
CA TRP A 36 -3.34 -2.91 5.32
C TRP A 36 -4.60 -2.70 6.14
N ASP A 37 -5.43 -1.72 5.77
CA ASP A 37 -6.69 -1.49 6.47
C ASP A 37 -7.69 -2.63 6.19
N TYR A 38 -7.81 -3.04 4.94
CA TYR A 38 -8.63 -4.20 4.53
C TYR A 38 -8.19 -5.49 5.22
N VAL A 39 -6.88 -5.79 5.21
CA VAL A 39 -6.37 -7.02 5.83
C VAL A 39 -6.57 -6.98 7.34
N ARG A 40 -6.36 -5.83 7.98
CA ARG A 40 -6.59 -5.66 9.43
C ARG A 40 -8.05 -5.93 9.78
N ASP A 41 -8.98 -5.31 9.07
CA ASP A 41 -10.41 -5.44 9.36
C ASP A 41 -10.87 -6.91 9.32
N ILE A 42 -10.42 -7.66 8.31
CA ILE A 42 -10.79 -9.07 8.16
C ILE A 42 -10.06 -9.97 9.16
N VAL A 43 -8.75 -9.79 9.34
CA VAL A 43 -7.95 -10.63 10.25
C VAL A 43 -8.45 -10.50 11.68
N TYR A 44 -8.80 -9.29 12.11
CA TYR A 44 -9.26 -8.98 13.47
C TYR A 44 -10.79 -8.95 13.63
N SER A 45 -11.55 -9.25 12.58
CA SER A 45 -13.02 -9.45 12.68
C SER A 45 -13.40 -10.59 13.64
N ARG A 46 -12.45 -11.50 13.92
CA ARG A 46 -12.56 -12.58 14.90
C ARG A 46 -11.41 -12.51 15.90
N GLU A 47 -11.65 -13.08 17.08
CA GLU A 47 -10.61 -13.20 18.11
C GLU A 47 -9.50 -14.17 17.65
N ILE A 48 -8.26 -13.69 17.71
CA ILE A 48 -7.05 -14.48 17.39
C ILE A 48 -6.46 -15.01 18.70
N ARG A 49 -6.34 -16.34 18.83
CA ARG A 49 -5.94 -16.99 20.09
C ARG A 49 -4.45 -17.29 20.19
N ASN A 50 -3.77 -17.42 19.05
CA ASN A 50 -2.34 -17.72 18.99
C ASN A 50 -1.76 -17.31 17.62
N VAL A 51 -0.45 -17.49 17.45
CA VAL A 51 0.28 -17.13 16.23
C VAL A 51 -0.12 -17.99 15.03
N GLU A 52 -0.46 -19.25 15.23
CA GLU A 52 -0.89 -20.14 14.14
C GLU A 52 -2.23 -19.69 13.55
N ASP A 53 -3.20 -19.38 14.42
CA ASP A 53 -4.49 -18.80 14.04
C ASP A 53 -4.31 -17.49 13.27
N LEU A 54 -3.35 -16.65 13.70
CA LEU A 54 -3.02 -15.41 13.01
C LEU A 54 -2.48 -15.68 11.59
N CYS A 55 -1.51 -16.58 11.45
CA CYS A 55 -0.94 -16.95 10.16
C CYS A 55 -1.99 -17.51 9.19
N VAL A 56 -2.88 -18.38 9.68
CA VAL A 56 -3.99 -18.92 8.89
C VAL A 56 -4.95 -17.81 8.48
N SER A 57 -5.30 -16.90 9.41
CA SER A 57 -6.20 -15.78 9.14
C SER A 57 -5.64 -14.84 8.08
N ILE A 58 -4.35 -14.48 8.17
CA ILE A 58 -3.66 -13.64 7.18
C ILE A 58 -3.66 -14.34 5.82
N THR A 59 -3.30 -15.62 5.78
CA THR A 59 -3.23 -16.38 4.51
C THR A 59 -4.60 -16.47 3.83
N ALA A 60 -5.65 -16.76 4.61
CA ALA A 60 -7.01 -16.80 4.10
C ALA A 60 -7.46 -15.41 3.60
N THR A 61 -7.15 -14.36 4.35
CA THR A 61 -7.47 -12.97 3.97
C THR A 61 -6.77 -12.57 2.68
N MET A 62 -5.48 -12.90 2.54
CA MET A 62 -4.72 -12.65 1.30
C MET A 62 -5.34 -13.34 0.09
N ALA A 63 -5.90 -14.55 0.26
CA ALA A 63 -6.61 -15.25 -0.82
C ALA A 63 -7.93 -14.56 -1.24
N THR A 64 -8.51 -13.69 -0.41
CA THR A 64 -9.69 -12.89 -0.77
C THR A 64 -9.36 -11.62 -1.56
N VAL A 65 -8.09 -11.19 -1.55
CA VAL A 65 -7.67 -9.98 -2.23
C VAL A 65 -7.69 -10.23 -3.73
N THR A 66 -8.63 -9.60 -4.42
CA THR A 66 -8.79 -9.76 -5.87
C THR A 66 -7.97 -8.72 -6.65
N THR A 67 -7.60 -9.07 -7.90
CA THR A 67 -6.97 -8.13 -8.84
C THR A 67 -7.80 -6.86 -9.03
N LYS A 68 -9.14 -6.95 -8.94
CA LYS A 68 -10.05 -5.80 -9.07
C LYS A 68 -9.90 -4.81 -7.91
N MET A 69 -9.69 -5.31 -6.69
CA MET A 69 -9.43 -4.45 -5.53
C MET A 69 -8.10 -3.71 -5.71
N LEU A 70 -7.05 -4.42 -6.10
CA LEU A 70 -5.74 -3.84 -6.37
C LEU A 70 -5.81 -2.78 -7.49
N LEU A 71 -6.52 -3.07 -8.58
CA LEU A 71 -6.70 -2.13 -9.69
C LEU A 71 -7.42 -0.85 -9.23
N ARG A 72 -8.47 -0.97 -8.41
CA ARG A 72 -9.17 0.20 -7.85
C ARG A 72 -8.22 1.04 -6.99
N THR A 73 -7.38 0.42 -6.16
CA THR A 73 -6.39 1.15 -5.36
C THR A 73 -5.36 1.86 -6.24
N CYS A 74 -4.90 1.22 -7.33
CA CYS A 74 -3.99 1.86 -8.27
C CYS A 74 -4.64 3.06 -8.98
N LEU A 75 -5.92 2.97 -9.35
CA LEU A 75 -6.65 4.10 -9.96
C LEU A 75 -6.87 5.25 -8.98
N GLU A 76 -7.21 4.95 -7.73
CA GLU A 76 -7.34 5.95 -6.66
C GLU A 76 -6.00 6.66 -6.40
N LEU A 77 -4.89 5.91 -6.45
CA LEU A 77 -3.56 6.48 -6.35
C LEU A 77 -3.25 7.44 -7.50
N ASP A 78 -3.54 7.02 -8.73
CA ASP A 78 -3.33 7.82 -9.94
C ASP A 78 -4.12 9.13 -9.85
N TYR A 79 -5.38 9.05 -9.42
CA TYR A 79 -6.23 10.22 -9.15
C TYR A 79 -5.65 11.15 -8.08
N ARG A 80 -5.19 10.61 -6.94
CA ARG A 80 -4.57 11.40 -5.87
C ARG A 80 -3.27 12.05 -6.32
N LEU A 81 -2.47 11.35 -7.12
CA LEU A 81 -1.24 11.86 -7.72
C LEU A 81 -1.53 13.01 -8.70
N ASP A 82 -2.55 12.86 -9.55
CA ASP A 82 -3.00 13.93 -10.46
C ASP A 82 -3.47 15.16 -9.69
N ILE A 83 -4.22 14.98 -8.60
CA ILE A 83 -4.59 16.08 -7.70
C ILE A 83 -3.35 16.74 -7.12
N LEU A 84 -2.42 15.99 -6.52
CA LEU A 84 -1.21 16.53 -5.90
C LEU A 84 -0.35 17.30 -6.91
N ARG A 85 -0.32 16.83 -8.16
CA ARG A 85 0.37 17.48 -9.27
C ARG A 85 -0.32 18.79 -9.67
N ALA A 86 -1.66 18.82 -9.67
CA ALA A 86 -2.45 20.01 -9.93
C ALA A 86 -2.39 21.04 -8.78
N THR A 87 -2.31 20.59 -7.52
CA THR A 87 -2.33 21.44 -6.32
C THR A 87 -0.94 21.85 -5.82
N LYS A 88 0.15 21.45 -6.50
CA LYS A 88 1.55 21.73 -6.09
C LYS A 88 1.85 21.32 -4.63
N GLY A 89 1.22 20.25 -4.13
CA GLY A 89 1.48 19.71 -2.79
C GLY A 89 0.70 20.36 -1.64
N ALA A 90 -0.40 21.07 -1.91
CA ALA A 90 -1.35 21.43 -0.85
C ALA A 90 -2.09 20.16 -0.36
N HIS A 91 -1.92 19.84 0.92
CA HIS A 91 -2.50 18.67 1.59
C HIS A 91 -4.03 18.76 1.60
N MET A 92 -4.73 17.70 1.20
CA MET A 92 -6.18 17.58 1.33
C MET A 92 -6.52 16.24 1.99
N GLU A 93 -7.17 16.30 3.15
CA GLU A 93 -7.95 15.18 3.68
C GLU A 93 -9.19 15.00 2.82
N VAL A 94 -9.39 13.80 2.29
CA VAL A 94 -10.65 13.41 1.63
C VAL A 94 -11.45 12.61 2.66
N HIS A 95 -12.60 13.15 3.07
CA HIS A 95 -13.57 12.50 3.95
C HIS A 95 -14.37 11.44 3.20
#